data_AF-A0A2S9FJY9-F1
#
_entry.id   AF-A0A2S9FJY9-F1
#
_cell.length_a   1.000
_cell.length_b   1.000
_cell.length_c   1.000
_cell.angle_alpha   90.00
_cell.angle_beta   90.00
_cell.angle_gamma   90.00
#
_symmetry.space_group_name_H-M   'P 1'
#
loop_
_entity.id
_entity.type
_entity.pdbx_description
1 polymer ?
#
loop_
_entity_poly.entity_id
_entity_poly.type
_entity_poly.pdbx_seq_one_letter_code
_entity_poly.pdbx_strand_id
1 'polypeptide(L)'
;GVRAWEMADEMRKPIEDICQSGLFGPWDSPDLGEMPVGLNPAKCSPWGLDSFQLFPNFVILFWGQGWYLTYHYWPTSHNTHVFEGTVYFPQPRTPRERIAQELAAVSFKEYGLQDANTLEATQTMVESRVLDEFVLCDQEVLIRHLHKETAAWVADYQRKTQRVGQEV
;
A
#
# COMPACT_ATOMS: atom_id res chain seq x y z
N GLY A 1 -9.28 7.51 -11.43
CA GLY A 1 -9.64 7.68 -10.00
C GLY A 1 -11.07 8.12 -9.87
N VAL A 2 -11.58 8.27 -8.65
CA VAL A 2 -12.90 8.88 -8.38
C VAL A 2 -12.66 10.19 -7.66
N ARG A 3 -13.40 11.24 -8.02
CA ARG A 3 -13.41 12.51 -7.28
C ARG A 3 -14.55 12.44 -6.27
N ALA A 4 -14.23 12.16 -5.01
CA ALA A 4 -15.24 11.95 -3.98
C ALA A 4 -16.19 13.15 -3.82
N TRP A 5 -15.68 14.36 -3.99
CA TRP A 5 -16.46 15.61 -3.91
C TRP A 5 -17.41 15.84 -5.11
N GLU A 6 -17.30 15.06 -6.18
CA GLU A 6 -18.22 15.12 -7.33
C GLU A 6 -19.36 14.09 -7.24
N MET A 7 -19.32 13.21 -6.22
CA MET A 7 -20.38 12.24 -5.97
C MET A 7 -21.64 12.95 -5.46
N ALA A 8 -22.82 12.36 -5.66
CA ALA A 8 -24.06 12.90 -5.11
C ALA A 8 -24.01 12.99 -3.57
N ASP A 9 -24.74 13.94 -2.99
CA ASP A 9 -24.69 14.27 -1.56
C ASP A 9 -25.00 13.04 -0.69
N GLU A 10 -25.95 12.21 -1.10
CA GLU A 10 -26.33 10.97 -0.42
C GLU A 10 -25.23 9.89 -0.43
N MET A 11 -24.22 10.02 -1.29
CA MET A 11 -23.08 9.11 -1.38
C MET A 11 -21.84 9.63 -0.65
N ARG A 12 -21.86 10.87 -0.15
CA ARG A 12 -20.76 11.46 0.63
C ARG A 12 -21.08 11.39 2.11
N LYS A 13 -20.09 11.06 2.94
CA LYS A 13 -20.30 11.03 4.38
C LYS A 13 -20.30 12.49 4.90
N PRO A 14 -21.21 12.87 5.83
CA PRO A 14 -21.23 14.24 6.35
C PRO A 14 -19.89 14.72 6.92
N ILE A 15 -19.11 13.81 7.52
CA ILE A 15 -17.76 14.12 8.03
C ILE A 15 -16.77 14.48 6.90
N GLU A 16 -16.90 13.84 5.73
CA GLU A 16 -16.04 14.10 4.57
C GLU A 16 -16.35 15.49 3.99
N ASP A 17 -17.62 15.89 3.94
CA ASP A 17 -18.03 17.25 3.56
C ASP A 17 -17.52 18.31 4.55
N ILE A 18 -17.66 18.08 5.86
CA ILE A 18 -17.23 19.03 6.90
C ILE A 18 -15.71 19.19 6.89
N CYS A 19 -14.97 18.09 6.81
CA CYS A 19 -13.52 18.09 6.86
C CYS A 19 -12.85 18.31 5.49
N GLN A 20 -13.63 18.28 4.40
CA GLN A 20 -13.14 18.34 3.01
C GLN A 20 -12.02 17.32 2.74
N SER A 21 -12.25 16.07 3.17
CA SER A 21 -11.27 14.98 3.13
C SER A 21 -11.95 13.62 3.22
N GLY A 22 -11.24 12.54 2.93
CA GLY A 22 -11.75 11.17 3.06
C GLY A 22 -10.66 10.13 2.76
N LEU A 23 -11.08 8.96 2.26
CA LEU A 23 -10.17 7.86 1.91
C LEU A 23 -9.03 8.30 0.98
N PHE A 24 -9.34 9.09 -0.04
CA PHE A 24 -8.37 9.55 -1.02
C PHE A 24 -7.51 10.72 -0.53
N GLY A 25 -7.74 11.21 0.69
CA GLY A 25 -7.07 12.36 1.26
C GLY A 25 -7.88 13.66 1.19
N PRO A 26 -7.26 14.80 1.55
CA PRO A 26 -7.85 16.12 1.43
C PRO A 26 -8.30 16.42 0.00
N TRP A 27 -9.45 17.08 -0.15
CA TRP A 27 -9.99 17.43 -1.47
C TRP A 27 -9.25 18.61 -2.10
N ASP A 28 -8.79 19.54 -1.25
CA ASP A 28 -7.89 20.62 -1.64
C ASP A 28 -6.47 20.04 -1.84
N SER A 29 -6.13 19.71 -3.09
CA SER A 29 -4.79 19.24 -3.43
C SER A 29 -3.82 20.44 -3.56
N PRO A 30 -2.63 20.39 -2.92
CA PRO A 30 -1.65 21.44 -3.08
C PRO A 30 -1.04 21.41 -4.48
N ASP A 31 -0.62 22.58 -4.98
CA ASP A 31 0.20 22.64 -6.19
C ASP A 31 1.61 22.12 -5.87
N LEU A 32 1.92 20.94 -6.41
CA LEU A 32 3.21 20.27 -6.24
C LEU A 32 4.18 20.56 -7.40
N GLY A 33 3.76 21.36 -8.39
CA GLY A 33 4.54 21.61 -9.60
C GLY A 33 4.61 20.40 -10.55
N GLU A 34 5.70 20.31 -11.30
CA GLU A 34 5.91 19.21 -12.25
C GLU A 34 6.22 17.91 -11.51
N MET A 35 5.37 16.90 -11.73
CA MET A 35 5.53 15.59 -11.10
C MET A 35 6.63 14.76 -11.80
N PRO A 36 7.40 13.94 -11.06
CA PRO A 36 8.37 13.02 -11.65
C PRO A 36 7.75 12.12 -12.72
N VAL A 37 8.52 11.83 -13.78
CA VAL A 37 8.07 11.01 -14.92
C VAL A 37 7.62 9.59 -14.55
N GLY A 38 8.03 9.09 -13.38
CA GLY A 38 7.63 7.79 -12.86
C GLY A 38 6.24 7.78 -12.21
N LEU A 39 5.65 8.94 -11.93
CA LEU A 39 4.31 9.07 -11.38
C LEU A 39 3.30 9.37 -12.48
N ASN A 40 2.13 8.74 -12.36
CA ASN A 40 1.03 8.76 -13.31
C ASN A 40 1.49 8.55 -14.76
N PRO A 41 2.21 7.45 -15.08
CA PRO A 41 2.77 7.24 -16.42
C PRO A 41 1.70 7.17 -17.50
N ALA A 42 0.49 6.72 -17.15
CA ALA A 42 -0.67 6.70 -18.04
C ALA A 42 -1.34 8.06 -18.24
N LYS A 43 -0.90 9.11 -17.52
CA LYS A 43 -1.45 10.48 -17.55
C LYS A 43 -2.97 10.51 -17.32
N CYS A 44 -3.44 9.65 -16.42
CA CYS A 44 -4.86 9.54 -16.07
C CYS A 44 -5.38 10.82 -15.42
N SER A 45 -6.59 11.22 -15.77
CA SER A 45 -7.35 12.29 -15.09
C SER A 45 -8.80 11.84 -14.88
N PRO A 46 -9.26 11.68 -13.62
CA PRO A 46 -8.50 11.88 -12.39
C PRO A 46 -7.46 10.77 -12.13
N TRP A 47 -6.28 11.15 -11.64
CA TRP A 47 -5.26 10.24 -11.10
C TRP A 47 -5.67 9.79 -9.70
N GLY A 48 -5.57 8.48 -9.43
CA GLY A 48 -5.93 7.90 -8.12
C GLY A 48 -4.71 7.73 -7.25
N LEU A 49 -3.90 6.71 -7.56
CA LEU A 49 -2.63 6.44 -6.90
C LEU A 49 -1.67 5.74 -7.85
N ASP A 50 -0.39 5.79 -7.53
CA ASP A 50 0.62 4.83 -7.99
C ASP A 50 1.22 4.10 -6.79
N SER A 51 1.44 2.80 -6.95
CA SER A 51 1.92 1.92 -5.89
C SER A 51 3.22 1.26 -6.32
N PHE A 52 4.26 1.37 -5.50
CA PHE A 52 5.59 0.83 -5.75
C PHE A 52 5.93 -0.21 -4.70
N GLN A 53 6.18 -1.44 -5.12
CA GLN A 53 6.59 -2.55 -4.27
C GLN A 53 8.11 -2.73 -4.39
N LEU A 54 8.82 -2.45 -3.30
CA LEU A 54 10.26 -2.60 -3.20
C LEU A 54 10.55 -3.87 -2.41
N PHE A 55 11.03 -4.90 -3.11
CA PHE A 55 11.51 -6.13 -2.50
C PHE A 55 12.67 -5.80 -1.53
N PRO A 56 12.70 -6.36 -0.31
CA PRO A 56 11.87 -7.48 0.14
C PRO A 56 10.55 -7.11 0.83
N ASN A 57 10.40 -5.91 1.38
CA ASN A 57 9.35 -5.67 2.37
C ASN A 57 8.88 -4.21 2.52
N PHE A 58 9.14 -3.37 1.52
CA PHE A 58 8.84 -1.94 1.58
C PHE A 58 7.90 -1.54 0.45
N VAL A 59 6.93 -0.70 0.74
CA VAL A 59 5.94 -0.22 -0.24
C VAL A 59 5.79 1.28 -0.11
N ILE A 60 5.69 1.99 -1.24
CA ILE A 60 5.39 3.42 -1.30
C ILE A 60 4.14 3.62 -2.16
N LEU A 61 3.12 4.31 -1.64
CA LEU A 61 1.94 4.71 -2.42
C LEU A 61 1.88 6.23 -2.50
N PHE A 62 1.84 6.75 -3.72
CA PHE A 62 1.60 8.16 -4.00
C PHE A 62 0.14 8.35 -4.37
N TRP A 63 -0.56 9.26 -3.69
CA TRP A 63 -1.94 9.61 -3.97
C TRP A 63 -2.02 10.90 -4.80
N GLY A 64 -2.95 10.94 -5.74
CA GLY A 64 -3.16 12.11 -6.61
C GLY A 64 -3.52 13.39 -5.86
N GLN A 65 -3.97 13.27 -4.61
CA GLN A 65 -4.28 14.37 -3.70
C GLN A 65 -3.04 15.01 -3.05
N GLY A 66 -1.83 14.61 -3.46
CA GLY A 66 -0.59 15.26 -3.06
C GLY A 66 -0.06 14.83 -1.68
N TRP A 67 -0.36 13.59 -1.30
CA TRP A 67 0.19 12.93 -0.12
C TRP A 67 0.67 11.54 -0.51
N TYR A 68 1.51 10.95 0.33
CA TYR A 68 1.99 9.59 0.11
C TYR A 68 2.06 8.84 1.43
N LEU A 69 2.16 7.52 1.33
CA LEU A 69 2.36 6.68 2.48
C LEU A 69 3.44 5.64 2.20
N THR A 70 3.96 5.07 3.27
CA THR A 70 4.88 3.94 3.22
C THR A 70 4.38 2.79 4.08
N TYR A 71 4.54 1.56 3.60
CA TYR A 71 4.39 0.36 4.41
C TYR A 71 5.73 -0.35 4.59
N HIS A 72 6.00 -0.77 5.82
CA HIS A 72 7.04 -1.75 6.12
C HIS A 72 6.40 -3.00 6.70
N TYR A 73 6.84 -4.15 6.20
CA TYR A 73 6.46 -5.46 6.71
C TYR A 73 7.68 -6.10 7.37
N TRP A 74 7.77 -6.05 8.71
CA TRP A 74 8.91 -6.57 9.45
C TRP A 74 8.66 -8.03 9.86
N PRO A 75 9.33 -9.03 9.24
CA PRO A 75 9.06 -10.43 9.57
C PRO A 75 9.48 -10.73 11.01
N THR A 76 8.62 -11.41 11.77
CA THR A 76 8.93 -11.86 13.15
C THR A 76 8.95 -13.38 13.28
N SER A 77 8.28 -14.08 12.36
CA SER A 77 8.32 -15.54 12.17
C SER A 77 7.99 -15.85 10.70
N HIS A 78 7.95 -17.13 10.34
CA HIS A 78 7.48 -17.59 9.05
C HIS A 78 6.01 -17.24 8.75
N ASN A 79 5.19 -17.02 9.79
CA ASN A 79 3.75 -16.78 9.71
C ASN A 79 3.29 -15.51 10.46
N THR A 80 4.21 -14.66 10.91
CA THR A 80 3.90 -13.41 11.62
C THR A 80 4.83 -12.28 11.20
N HIS A 81 4.33 -11.05 11.21
CA HIS A 81 5.10 -9.84 10.95
C HIS A 81 4.54 -8.66 11.74
N VAL A 82 5.29 -7.56 11.83
CA VAL A 82 4.79 -6.25 12.25
C VAL A 82 4.56 -5.41 11.01
N PHE A 83 3.36 -4.86 10.87
CA PHE A 83 3.01 -3.89 9.84
C PHE A 83 3.19 -2.47 10.40
N GLU A 84 3.99 -1.66 9.72
CA GLU A 84 4.16 -0.24 10.03
C GLU A 84 3.74 0.61 8.83
N GLY A 85 2.72 1.44 9.03
CA GLY A 85 2.23 2.41 8.05
C GLY A 85 2.54 3.84 8.49
N THR A 86 3.18 4.62 7.61
CA THR A 86 3.42 6.05 7.84
C THR A 86 2.80 6.87 6.72
N VAL A 87 2.09 7.94 7.06
CA VAL A 87 1.48 8.88 6.12
C VAL A 87 2.23 10.21 6.12
N TYR A 88 2.42 10.78 4.94
CA TYR A 88 3.22 11.98 4.72
C TYR A 88 2.38 13.01 3.97
N PHE A 89 2.19 14.17 4.61
CA PHE A 89 1.45 15.29 4.05
C PHE A 89 2.35 16.53 3.97
N PRO A 90 2.09 17.43 3.02
CA PRO A 90 2.63 18.79 3.07
C PRO A 90 2.27 19.49 4.38
N GLN A 91 3.12 20.43 4.81
CA GLN A 91 2.87 21.18 6.04
C GLN A 91 1.52 21.92 5.95
N PRO A 92 0.59 21.69 6.90
CA PRO A 92 -0.70 22.39 6.90
C PRO A 92 -0.50 23.87 7.20
N ARG A 93 -1.18 24.72 6.43
CA ARG A 93 -1.15 26.19 6.54
C ARG A 93 -2.28 26.72 7.41
N THR A 94 -3.32 25.92 7.63
CA THR A 94 -4.48 26.29 8.44
C THR A 94 -4.92 25.13 9.34
N PRO A 95 -5.63 25.40 10.46
CA PRO A 95 -6.22 24.34 11.27
C PRO A 95 -7.16 23.41 10.49
N ARG A 96 -7.89 23.96 9.50
CA ARG A 96 -8.77 23.17 8.62
C ARG A 96 -7.98 22.15 7.80
N GLU A 97 -6.86 22.56 7.21
CA GLU A 97 -5.98 21.65 6.47
C GLU A 97 -5.42 20.54 7.37
N ARG A 98 -5.06 20.86 8.62
CA ARG A 98 -4.63 19.83 9.57
C ARG A 98 -5.75 18.83 9.86
N ILE A 99 -6.98 19.28 10.10
CA ILE A 99 -8.13 18.40 10.33
C ILE A 99 -8.39 17.49 9.11
N ALA A 100 -8.27 18.04 7.89
CA ALA A 100 -8.39 17.25 6.67
C ALA A 100 -7.33 16.12 6.59
N GLN A 101 -6.07 16.42 6.95
CA GLN A 101 -5.00 15.42 7.02
C GLN A 101 -5.27 14.34 8.08
N GLU A 102 -5.78 14.71 9.25
CA GLU A 102 -6.14 13.74 10.31
C GLU A 102 -7.28 12.82 9.88
N LEU A 103 -8.31 13.33 9.19
CA LEU A 103 -9.38 12.48 8.66
C LEU A 103 -8.84 11.48 7.63
N ALA A 104 -7.91 11.91 6.77
CA ALA A 104 -7.23 11.03 5.82
C ALA A 104 -6.40 9.95 6.53
N ALA A 105 -5.64 10.33 7.57
CA ALA A 105 -4.83 9.39 8.35
C ALA A 105 -5.68 8.36 9.09
N VAL A 106 -6.80 8.77 9.71
CA VAL A 106 -7.74 7.85 10.37
C VAL A 106 -8.40 6.94 9.35
N SER A 107 -8.84 7.48 8.21
CA SER A 107 -9.41 6.67 7.12
C SER A 107 -8.42 5.61 6.67
N PHE A 108 -7.18 6.01 6.37
CA PHE A 108 -6.09 5.10 6.02
C PHE A 108 -5.93 3.97 7.05
N LYS A 109 -5.87 4.30 8.34
CA LYS A 109 -5.75 3.30 9.41
C LYS A 109 -6.89 2.27 9.37
N GLU A 110 -8.15 2.70 9.15
CA GLU A 110 -9.29 1.77 9.05
C GLU A 110 -9.18 0.83 7.85
N TYR A 111 -8.69 1.30 6.70
CA TYR A 111 -8.46 0.43 5.54
C TYR A 111 -7.25 -0.49 5.73
N GLY A 112 -6.18 0.00 6.36
CA GLY A 112 -5.05 -0.84 6.74
C GLY A 112 -5.47 -1.99 7.66
N LEU A 113 -6.44 -1.78 8.55
CA LEU A 113 -7.02 -2.85 9.37
C LEU A 113 -7.88 -3.84 8.55
N GLN A 114 -8.59 -3.38 7.52
CA GLN A 114 -9.32 -4.28 6.60
C GLN A 114 -8.37 -5.18 5.80
N ASP A 115 -7.27 -4.62 5.32
CA ASP A 115 -6.22 -5.37 4.62
C ASP A 115 -5.56 -6.38 5.57
N ALA A 116 -5.23 -5.97 6.80
CA ALA A 116 -4.66 -6.86 7.81
C ALA A 116 -5.56 -8.07 8.11
N ASN A 117 -6.87 -7.86 8.27
CA ASN A 117 -7.82 -8.96 8.46
C ASN A 117 -7.81 -9.96 7.29
N THR A 118 -7.66 -9.48 6.05
CA THR A 118 -7.57 -10.33 4.87
C THR A 118 -6.26 -11.13 4.84
N LEU A 119 -5.15 -10.52 5.27
CA LEU A 119 -3.85 -11.21 5.41
C LEU A 119 -3.92 -12.33 6.46
N GLU A 120 -4.49 -12.04 7.64
CA GLU A 120 -4.62 -13.03 8.72
C GLU A 120 -5.53 -14.20 8.33
N ALA A 121 -6.64 -13.92 7.65
CA ALA A 121 -7.53 -14.96 7.13
C ALA A 121 -6.82 -15.82 6.07
N THR A 122 -6.05 -15.19 5.17
CA THR A 122 -5.27 -15.90 4.15
C THR A 122 -4.21 -16.79 4.80
N GLN A 123 -3.44 -16.27 5.76
CA GLN A 123 -2.44 -17.06 6.48
C GLN A 123 -3.09 -18.27 7.18
N THR A 124 -4.22 -18.06 7.86
CA THR A 124 -4.95 -19.14 8.53
C THR A 124 -5.37 -20.25 7.56
N MET A 125 -5.83 -19.88 6.37
CA MET A 125 -6.19 -20.83 5.33
C MET A 125 -4.97 -21.56 4.76
N VAL A 126 -3.85 -20.88 4.56
CA VAL A 126 -2.59 -21.50 4.11
C VAL A 126 -2.11 -22.53 5.14
N GLU A 127 -2.17 -22.23 6.43
CA GLU A 127 -1.78 -23.16 7.51
C GLU A 127 -2.64 -24.42 7.56
N SER A 128 -3.87 -24.38 7.01
CA SER A 128 -4.74 -25.55 6.97
C SER A 128 -4.23 -26.66 6.04
N ARG A 129 -3.40 -26.31 5.04
CA ARG A 129 -2.86 -27.22 4.02
C ARG A 129 -3.92 -28.03 3.25
N VAL A 130 -5.15 -27.52 3.18
CA VAL A 130 -6.21 -28.14 2.36
C VAL A 130 -5.92 -27.98 0.87
N LEU A 131 -5.22 -26.92 0.48
CA LEU A 131 -4.75 -26.66 -0.87
C LEU A 131 -3.22 -26.70 -0.90
N ASP A 132 -2.67 -27.46 -1.85
CA ASP A 132 -1.23 -27.54 -2.08
C ASP A 132 -0.73 -26.50 -3.10
N GLU A 133 -1.63 -25.99 -3.95
CA GLU A 133 -1.29 -25.10 -5.06
C GLU A 133 -2.31 -23.97 -5.21
N PHE A 134 -1.81 -22.78 -5.56
CA PHE A 134 -2.62 -21.60 -5.87
C PHE A 134 -2.37 -21.17 -7.33
N VAL A 135 -3.44 -21.00 -8.11
CA VAL A 135 -3.35 -20.56 -9.50
C VAL A 135 -3.55 -19.04 -9.55
N LEU A 136 -2.55 -18.31 -10.01
CA LEU A 136 -2.58 -16.85 -10.12
C LEU A 136 -3.04 -16.39 -11.51
N CYS A 137 -3.94 -15.41 -11.56
CA CYS A 137 -4.49 -14.81 -12.78
C CYS A 137 -3.63 -13.63 -13.28
N ASP A 138 -3.92 -13.10 -14.47
CA ASP A 138 -3.08 -12.07 -15.13
C ASP A 138 -3.02 -10.74 -14.36
N GLN A 139 -4.04 -10.46 -13.55
CA GLN A 139 -4.05 -9.29 -12.67
C GLN A 139 -3.05 -9.42 -11.51
N GLU A 140 -2.56 -10.63 -11.21
CA GLU A 140 -1.66 -10.93 -10.10
C GLU A 140 -0.19 -10.99 -10.51
N VAL A 141 0.18 -10.33 -11.61
CA VAL A 141 1.57 -10.34 -12.14
C VAL A 141 2.61 -9.90 -11.09
N LEU A 142 2.26 -8.95 -10.21
CA LEU A 142 3.16 -8.50 -9.14
C LEU A 142 3.35 -9.57 -8.06
N ILE A 143 2.32 -10.37 -7.77
CA ILE A 143 2.42 -11.52 -6.84
C ILE A 143 3.30 -12.60 -7.45
N ARG A 144 3.13 -12.90 -8.75
CA ARG A 144 4.01 -13.83 -9.47
C ARG A 144 5.47 -13.38 -9.43
N HIS A 145 5.71 -12.08 -9.65
CA HIS A 145 7.04 -11.49 -9.57
C HIS A 145 7.64 -11.61 -8.16
N LEU A 146 6.86 -11.32 -7.10
CA LEU A 146 7.30 -11.51 -5.71
C LEU A 146 7.75 -12.95 -5.44
N HIS A 147 6.96 -13.96 -5.85
CA HIS A 147 7.34 -15.37 -5.69
C HIS A 147 8.60 -15.73 -6.50
N LYS A 148 8.73 -15.19 -7.72
CA LYS A 148 9.92 -15.39 -8.56
C LYS A 148 11.20 -14.86 -7.90
N GLU A 149 11.17 -13.63 -7.41
CA GLU A 149 12.31 -12.99 -6.74
C GLU A 149 12.65 -13.70 -5.41
N THR A 150 11.63 -14.06 -4.63
CA THR A 150 11.81 -14.82 -3.38
C THR A 150 12.48 -16.16 -3.63
N ALA A 151 12.01 -16.93 -4.62
CA ALA A 151 12.60 -18.22 -4.98
C ALA A 151 14.05 -18.07 -5.46
N ALA A 152 14.37 -17.01 -6.22
CA ALA A 152 15.73 -16.74 -6.65
C ALA A 152 16.68 -16.44 -5.47
N TRP A 153 16.23 -15.64 -4.51
CA TRP A 153 16.96 -15.33 -3.28
C TRP A 153 17.20 -16.56 -2.41
N VAL A 154 16.17 -17.39 -2.19
CA VAL A 154 16.27 -18.64 -1.42
C VAL A 154 17.25 -19.61 -2.09
N ALA A 155 17.14 -19.80 -3.40
CA ALA A 155 18.04 -20.67 -4.14
C ALA A 155 19.49 -20.19 -4.07
N ASP A 156 19.72 -18.88 -4.12
CA ASP A 156 21.06 -18.31 -3.97
C ASP A 156 21.65 -18.52 -2.57
N TYR A 157 20.84 -18.29 -1.54
CA TYR A 157 21.20 -18.59 -0.16
C TYR A 157 21.59 -20.07 0.02
N GLN A 158 20.75 -21.01 -0.43
CA GLN A 158 21.02 -22.44 -0.33
C GLN A 158 22.32 -22.85 -1.02
N ARG A 159 22.60 -22.33 -2.23
CA ARG A 159 23.86 -22.58 -2.94
C ARG A 159 25.07 -22.09 -2.14
N LYS A 160 24.98 -20.89 -1.56
CA LYS A 160 26.07 -20.31 -0.74
C LYS A 160 26.33 -21.13 0.52
N THR A 161 25.27 -21.55 1.22
CA THR A 161 25.39 -22.35 2.44
C THR A 161 25.97 -23.74 2.16
N GLN A 162 25.56 -24.40 1.07
CA GLN A 162 26.11 -25.70 0.68
C GLN A 162 27.60 -25.65 0.36
N ARG A 163 28.09 -24.57 -0.26
CA ARG A 163 29.52 -24.37 -0.55
C ARG A 163 30.34 -24.26 0.74
N VAL A 164 29.87 -23.48 1.71
CA VAL A 164 30.56 -23.34 3.01
C VAL A 164 30.61 -24.67 3.76
N GLY A 165 29.55 -25.49 3.71
CA GLY A 165 29.54 -26.81 4.34
C GLY A 165 30.40 -27.88 3.66
N GLN A 166 30.91 -27.62 2.44
CA GLN A 166 31.83 -28.51 1.73
C GLN A 166 33.31 -28.10 1.87
N GLU A 167 33.58 -26.89 2.38
CA GLU A 167 34.93 -26.37 2.64
C GLU A 167 35.39 -26.57 4.11
N VAL A 168 34.53 -27.15 4.95
CA VAL A 168 34.82 -27.55 6.35
C VAL A 168 34.88 -29.07 6.44
#